data_AF-A0A2K3MKW3-F1
#
_entry.id   AF-A0A2K3MKW3-F1
#
_cell.length_a   1.000
_cell.length_b   1.000
_cell.length_c   1.000
_cell.angle_alpha   90.00
_cell.angle_beta   90.00
_cell.angle_gamma   90.00
#
_symmetry.space_group_name_H-M   'P 1'
#
loop_
_entity.id
_entity.type
_entity.pdbx_description
1 polymer ?
#
loop_
_entity_poly.entity_id
_entity_poly.type
_entity_poly.pdbx_seq_one_letter_code
_entity_poly.pdbx_strand_id
1 'polypeptide(L)'
;DNNITGPIPSEIGKLQKLQTLDLSDNFFTGQLPDSLSHMKGLHYLRLNNNSLSGPIPSSVANMSQLVFLDLSFNNLSGPVPRLNAKTFKQSPDMCN
;
A
#
# COMPACT_ATOMS: atom_id res chain seq x y z
N ASP A 1 -3.06 -17.16 -6.24
CA ASP A 1 -1.67 -16.97 -6.70
C ASP A 1 -1.65 -16.32 -8.06
N ASN A 2 -1.08 -15.11 -8.13
CA ASN A 2 -0.81 -14.42 -9.37
C ASN A 2 0.71 -14.24 -9.51
N ASN A 3 1.22 -14.33 -10.74
CA ASN A 3 2.66 -14.22 -11.03
C ASN A 3 3.00 -12.84 -11.62
N ILE A 4 2.35 -11.77 -11.17
CA ILE A 4 2.59 -10.43 -11.70
C ILE A 4 3.94 -9.92 -11.17
N THR A 5 4.77 -9.41 -12.07
CA THR A 5 6.14 -8.97 -11.79
C THR A 5 6.33 -7.51 -12.21
N GLY A 6 7.46 -6.93 -11.82
CA GLY A 6 7.84 -5.56 -12.17
C GLY A 6 7.35 -4.54 -11.13
N PRO A 7 7.58 -3.24 -11.38
CA PRO A 7 7.18 -2.19 -10.45
C PRO A 7 5.68 -1.91 -10.49
N ILE A 8 5.14 -1.38 -9.38
CA ILE A 8 3.79 -0.82 -9.37
C ILE A 8 3.81 0.48 -10.20
N PRO A 9 3.01 0.59 -11.27
CA PRO A 9 3.02 1.75 -12.15
C PRO A 9 2.48 3.00 -11.45
N SER A 10 3.07 4.16 -11.73
CA SER A 10 2.65 5.43 -11.13
C SER A 10 1.21 5.82 -11.47
N GLU A 11 0.70 5.29 -12.58
CA GLU A 11 -0.66 5.49 -13.10
C GLU A 11 -1.74 4.97 -12.16
N ILE A 12 -1.41 4.05 -11.23
CA ILE A 12 -2.34 3.57 -10.20
C ILE A 12 -2.97 4.71 -9.40
N GLY A 13 -2.24 5.82 -9.24
CA GLY A 13 -2.71 7.03 -8.56
C GLY A 13 -3.91 7.71 -9.23
N LYS A 14 -4.21 7.38 -10.50
CA LYS A 14 -5.39 7.89 -11.22
C LYS A 14 -6.70 7.23 -10.76
N LEU A 15 -6.63 6.11 -10.03
CA LEU A 15 -7.79 5.37 -9.52
C LEU A 15 -8.39 6.04 -8.26
N GLN A 16 -8.78 7.31 -8.37
CA GLN A 16 -9.17 8.15 -7.22
C GLN A 16 -10.43 7.68 -6.49
N LYS A 17 -11.29 6.90 -7.16
CA LYS A 17 -12.53 6.34 -6.60
C LYS A 17 -12.38 4.93 -6.03
N LEU A 18 -11.22 4.28 -6.21
CA LEU A 18 -11.00 2.92 -5.75
C LEU A 18 -10.96 2.89 -4.22
N GLN A 19 -11.69 1.96 -3.62
CA GLN A 19 -11.78 1.82 -2.16
C GLN A 19 -10.85 0.74 -1.61
N THR A 20 -10.61 -0.31 -2.40
CA THR A 20 -9.74 -1.43 -2.03
C THR A 20 -8.76 -1.68 -3.16
N LEU A 21 -7.47 -1.69 -2.84
CA LEU A 21 -6.41 -2.13 -3.72
C LEU A 21 -5.72 -3.32 -3.04
N ASP A 22 -5.89 -4.49 -3.65
CA ASP A 22 -5.28 -5.72 -3.19
C ASP A 22 -4.33 -6.25 -4.27
N LEU A 23 -3.02 -6.14 -3.98
CA LEU A 23 -1.94 -6.65 -4.82
C LEU A 23 -1.09 -7.66 -4.04
N SER A 24 -1.63 -8.24 -2.96
CA SER A 24 -0.89 -9.21 -2.16
C SER A 24 -0.54 -10.46 -2.97
N ASP A 25 0.46 -11.20 -2.51
CA ASP A 25 0.82 -12.52 -3.04
C ASP A 25 1.17 -12.48 -4.54
N ASN A 26 2.10 -11.58 -4.87
CA ASN A 26 2.65 -11.36 -6.21
C ASN A 26 4.18 -11.18 -6.13
N PHE A 27 4.80 -10.84 -7.26
CA PHE A 27 6.25 -10.60 -7.37
C PHE A 27 6.54 -9.14 -7.76
N PHE A 28 5.75 -8.18 -7.27
CA PHE A 28 6.03 -6.76 -7.52
C PHE A 28 7.38 -6.37 -6.90
N THR A 29 8.16 -5.57 -7.62
CA THR A 29 9.51 -5.12 -7.24
C THR A 29 9.61 -3.60 -7.22
N GLY A 30 10.76 -3.07 -6.80
CA GLY A 30 11.01 -1.62 -6.80
C GLY A 30 10.27 -0.88 -5.69
N GLN A 31 10.20 0.44 -5.81
CA GLN A 31 9.67 1.32 -4.76
C GLN A 31 8.15 1.50 -4.86
N LEU A 32 7.53 1.81 -3.73
CA LEU A 32 6.15 2.30 -3.71
C LEU A 32 6.07 3.65 -4.43
N PRO A 33 5.20 3.82 -5.44
CA PRO A 33 5.10 5.09 -6.13
C PRO A 33 4.42 6.14 -5.24
N ASP A 34 4.98 7.35 -5.20
CA ASP A 34 4.41 8.49 -4.45
C ASP A 34 2.95 8.80 -4.85
N SER A 35 2.58 8.42 -6.07
CA SER A 35 1.24 8.60 -6.60
C SER A 35 0.15 7.78 -5.90
N LEU A 36 0.50 6.78 -5.07
CA LEU A 36 -0.45 6.07 -4.19
C LEU A 36 -1.24 7.05 -3.32
N SER A 37 -0.59 8.13 -2.88
CA SER A 37 -1.22 9.18 -2.06
C SER A 37 -2.31 9.98 -2.79
N HIS A 38 -2.40 9.88 -4.11
CA HIS A 38 -3.46 10.51 -4.91
C HIS A 38 -4.77 9.72 -4.91
N MET A 39 -4.77 8.46 -4.43
CA MET A 39 -5.95 7.62 -4.35
C MET A 39 -6.81 8.02 -3.14
N LYS A 40 -7.50 9.16 -3.24
CA LYS A 40 -8.22 9.78 -2.12
C LYS A 40 -9.39 8.97 -1.59
N GLY A 41 -9.95 8.05 -2.39
CA GLY A 41 -11.01 7.14 -1.96
C GLY A 41 -10.54 5.83 -1.33
N LEU A 42 -9.22 5.60 -1.21
CA LEU A 42 -8.69 4.30 -0.79
C LEU A 42 -8.81 4.10 0.72
N HIS A 43 -9.42 2.98 1.11
CA HIS A 43 -9.63 2.56 2.49
C HIS A 43 -8.75 1.37 2.88
N TYR A 44 -8.54 0.43 1.95
CA TYR A 44 -7.78 -0.79 2.17
C TYR A 44 -6.67 -0.91 1.14
N LEU A 45 -5.42 -0.99 1.60
CA LEU A 45 -4.25 -1.23 0.77
C LEU A 45 -3.50 -2.47 1.28
N ARG A 46 -3.50 -3.54 0.46
CA ARG A 46 -2.72 -4.76 0.70
C ARG A 46 -1.65 -4.91 -0.36
N LEU A 47 -0.40 -4.86 0.08
CA LEU A 47 0.78 -5.08 -0.74
C LEU A 47 1.68 -6.16 -0.14
N ASN A 48 1.18 -6.91 0.85
CA ASN A 48 1.95 -7.92 1.55
C ASN A 48 2.38 -9.06 0.62
N ASN A 49 3.46 -9.75 1.01
CA ASN A 49 4.00 -10.89 0.26
C ASN A 49 4.37 -10.51 -1.19
N ASN A 50 5.28 -9.54 -1.31
CA ASN A 50 5.86 -9.06 -2.56
C ASN A 50 7.37 -8.81 -2.37
N SER A 51 8.05 -8.29 -3.39
CA SER A 51 9.47 -7.94 -3.36
C SER A 51 9.72 -6.42 -3.42
N LEU A 52 8.79 -5.62 -2.89
CA LEU A 52 8.90 -4.15 -2.87
C LEU A 52 10.04 -3.72 -1.95
N SER A 53 10.73 -2.65 -2.31
CA SER A 53 11.93 -2.17 -1.61
C SER A 53 12.00 -0.66 -1.47
N GLY A 54 12.98 -0.18 -0.71
CA GLY A 54 13.14 1.25 -0.42
C GLY A 54 12.21 1.76 0.70
N PRO A 55 12.14 3.08 0.89
CA PRO A 55 11.34 3.68 1.96
C PRO A 55 9.85 3.68 1.66
N ILE A 56 9.04 3.64 2.73
CA ILE A 56 7.61 3.95 2.63
C ILE A 56 7.49 5.46 2.40
N PRO A 57 6.86 5.91 1.30
CA PRO A 57 6.68 7.33 1.04
C PRO A 57 5.96 8.03 2.19
N SER A 58 6.47 9.20 2.60
CA SER A 58 5.80 10.03 3.62
C SER A 58 4.41 10.47 3.18
N SER A 59 4.15 10.50 1.87
CA SER A 59 2.86 10.80 1.27
C SER A 59 1.76 9.79 1.65
N VAL A 60 2.11 8.55 2.05
CA VAL A 60 1.17 7.56 2.59
C VAL A 60 0.49 8.09 3.86
N ALA A 61 1.18 8.92 4.66
CA ALA A 61 0.60 9.58 5.84
C ALA A 61 -0.51 10.58 5.49
N ASN A 62 -0.60 11.02 4.24
CA ASN A 62 -1.62 11.96 3.78
C ASN A 62 -2.88 11.26 3.23
N MET A 63 -2.93 9.93 3.26
CA MET A 63 -4.09 9.14 2.80
C MET A 63 -5.18 9.11 3.88
N SER A 64 -5.97 10.18 3.94
CA SER A 64 -6.92 10.43 5.03
C SER A 64 -8.09 9.44 5.16
N GLN A 65 -8.38 8.68 4.10
CA GLN A 65 -9.43 7.64 4.11
C GLN A 65 -8.86 6.24 4.39
N LEU A 66 -7.53 6.08 4.46
CA LEU A 66 -6.91 4.78 4.64
C LEU A 66 -7.16 4.27 6.06
N VAL A 67 -7.82 3.12 6.15
CA VAL A 67 -8.19 2.43 7.39
C VAL A 67 -7.28 1.22 7.63
N PHE A 68 -6.81 0.60 6.55
CA PHE A 68 -5.96 -0.58 6.60
C PHE A 68 -4.81 -0.49 5.62
N LEU A 69 -3.62 -0.79 6.12
CA LEU A 69 -2.37 -0.83 5.36
C LEU A 69 -1.59 -2.07 5.76
N ASP A 70 -1.42 -3.00 4.83
CA ASP A 70 -0.54 -4.14 5.00
C ASP A 70 0.61 -4.09 3.99
N LEU A 71 1.82 -3.95 4.53
CA LEU A 71 3.09 -3.92 3.79
C LEU A 71 4.02 -5.06 4.24
N SER A 72 3.53 -6.01 5.05
CA SER A 72 4.32 -7.10 5.60
C SER A 72 4.91 -8.00 4.49
N PHE A 73 5.96 -8.76 4.80
CA PHE A 73 6.61 -9.64 3.82
C PHE A 73 7.02 -8.92 2.52
N ASN A 74 7.72 -7.79 2.68
CA ASN A 74 8.41 -7.05 1.62
C ASN A 74 9.84 -6.70 2.09
N ASN A 75 10.65 -6.14 1.20
CA ASN A 75 12.02 -5.70 1.48
C ASN A 75 12.13 -4.17 1.71
N LEU A 76 11.11 -3.59 2.37
CA LEU A 76 11.03 -2.17 2.67
C LEU A 76 12.07 -1.78 3.74
N SER A 77 12.58 -0.56 3.67
CA SER A 77 13.66 -0.05 4.52
C SER A 77 13.40 1.39 4.95
N GLY A 78 14.26 1.95 5.81
CA GLY A 78 14.12 3.34 6.25
C GLY A 78 13.05 3.53 7.34
N PRO A 79 12.77 4.79 7.72
CA PRO A 79 11.87 5.09 8.82
C PRO A 79 10.41 4.86 8.42
N VAL A 80 9.61 4.35 9.36
CA VAL A 80 8.16 4.34 9.22
C VAL A 80 7.67 5.79 9.25
N PRO A 81 6.97 6.29 8.23
CA PRO A 81 6.50 7.66 8.20
C PRO A 81 5.54 7.91 9.36
N ARG A 82 5.57 9.14 9.90
CA ARG A 82 4.70 9.52 11.02
C ARG A 82 3.26 9.60 10.53
N LEU A 83 2.51 8.52 10.73
CA LEU A 83 1.11 8.43 10.38
C LEU A 83 0.28 9.28 11.37
N ASN A 84 -0.74 9.94 10.85
CA ASN A 84 -1.76 10.56 11.69
C ASN A 84 -2.55 9.43 12.37
N ALA A 85 -2.88 9.59 13.66
CA ALA A 85 -3.40 8.54 14.54
C ALA A 85 -4.77 7.93 14.14
N LYS A 86 -5.26 8.20 12.93
CA LYS A 86 -6.49 7.62 12.35
C LYS A 86 -6.23 6.39 11.49
N THR A 87 -4.99 6.14 11.06
CA THR A 87 -4.64 5.12 10.05
C THR A 87 -4.52 3.69 10.60
N PHE A 88 -4.56 3.48 11.92
CA PHE A 88 -4.49 2.14 12.50
C PHE A 88 -5.72 1.83 13.34
N LYS A 89 -6.69 1.17 12.70
CA LYS A 89 -7.44 0.13 13.40
C LYS A 89 -6.83 -1.19 12.94
N GLN A 90 -6.33 -1.97 13.89
CA GLN A 90 -6.02 -3.37 13.65
C GLN A 90 -7.31 -3.98 13.07
N SER A 91 -7.30 -4.38 11.80
CA SER A 91 -8.46 -5.02 11.20
C SER A 91 -8.74 -6.31 11.96
N PRO A 92 -9.99 -6.57 12.39
CA PRO A 92 -10.35 -7.90 12.84
C PRO A 92 -10.20 -8.85 11.66
N ASP A 93 -9.73 -10.06 11.95
CA ASP A 93 -9.50 -11.15 11.01
C ASP A 93 -10.55 -11.18 9.89
N MET A 94 -10.14 -10.81 8.67
CA MET A 94 -10.89 -11.15 7.47
C MET A 94 -10.39 -12.51 6.98
N CYS A 95 -10.54 -13.53 7.84
CA CYS A 95 -10.54 -14.91 7.41
C CYS A 95 -11.87 -15.19 6.72
N ASN A 96 -11.84 -15.57 5.45
CA ASN A 96 -12.86 -16.38 4.78
C ASN A 96 -12.15 -17.29 3.78
#